data_AF-A0A9Q1CME4-F1
#
_entry.id   AF-A0A9Q1CME4-F1
#
_cell.length_a   1.000
_cell.length_b   1.000
_cell.length_c   1.000
_cell.angle_alpha   90.00
_cell.angle_beta   90.00
_cell.angle_gamma   90.00
#
_symmetry.space_group_name_H-M   'P 1'
#
loop_
_entity.id
_entity.type
_entity.pdbx_description
1 polymer ?
#
loop_
_entity_poly.entity_id
_entity_poly.type
_entity_poly.pdbx_seq_one_letter_code
_entity_poly.pdbx_strand_id
1 'polypeptide(L)'
;MANDPKDRINLAALQQNDPYIERIVETAGQVALYNFNAETNEWEKTDVQGTMFIYTRYLEIFKELLGPVLLVTIFVNSLVIFVASV
;
A
#
# COMPACT_ATOMS: atom_id res chain seq x y z
N MET A 1 -6.43 19.62 -4.83
CA MET A 1 -7.21 18.79 -3.88
C MET A 1 -6.21 18.22 -2.89
N ALA A 2 -5.88 19.00 -1.89
CA ALA A 2 -5.08 18.63 -0.74
C ALA A 2 -5.78 19.35 0.42
N ASN A 3 -6.04 18.65 1.53
CA ASN A 3 -6.66 19.15 2.78
C ASN A 3 -8.09 18.66 3.12
N ASP A 4 -8.54 17.46 2.72
CA ASP A 4 -9.66 16.83 3.44
C ASP A 4 -9.16 16.36 4.84
N PRO A 5 -9.83 16.72 5.94
CA PRO A 5 -9.52 16.19 7.28
C PRO A 5 -9.38 14.66 7.33
N LYS A 6 -10.13 13.93 6.51
CA LYS A 6 -10.06 12.46 6.43
C LYS A 6 -8.69 11.97 5.95
N ASP A 7 -8.11 12.62 4.96
CA ASP A 7 -6.81 12.24 4.41
C ASP A 7 -5.70 12.40 5.45
N ARG A 8 -5.81 13.44 6.30
CA ARG A 8 -4.86 13.67 7.40
C ARG A 8 -4.94 12.57 8.47
N ILE A 9 -6.15 12.15 8.82
CA ILE A 9 -6.37 11.09 9.80
C ILE A 9 -5.86 9.76 9.25
N ASN A 10 -6.20 9.43 8.00
CA ASN A 10 -5.75 8.21 7.33
C ASN A 10 -4.22 8.18 7.21
N LEU A 11 -3.60 9.28 6.75
CA LEU A 11 -2.14 9.37 6.65
C LEU A 11 -1.47 9.21 8.02
N ALA A 12 -1.98 9.86 9.06
CA ALA A 12 -1.45 9.72 10.41
C ALA A 12 -1.57 8.28 10.94
N ALA A 13 -2.68 7.59 10.66
CA ALA A 13 -2.87 6.20 11.04
C ALA A 13 -1.89 5.25 10.31
N LEU A 14 -1.65 5.49 9.01
CA LEU A 14 -0.66 4.73 8.25
C LEU A 14 0.77 4.99 8.77
N GLN A 15 1.11 6.25 9.06
CA GLN A 15 2.42 6.66 9.56
C GLN A 15 2.75 6.13 10.97
N GLN A 16 1.74 5.76 11.77
CA GLN A 16 1.98 5.06 13.04
C GLN A 16 2.65 3.70 12.84
N ASN A 17 2.36 3.02 11.72
CA ASN A 17 2.96 1.73 11.38
C ASN A 17 4.20 1.90 10.48
N ASP A 18 4.22 2.89 9.60
CA ASP A 18 5.33 3.17 8.68
C ASP A 18 5.62 4.69 8.60
N PRO A 19 6.56 5.20 9.43
CA PRO A 19 6.87 6.64 9.51
C PRO A 19 7.40 7.26 8.21
N TYR A 20 7.79 6.43 7.23
CA TYR A 20 8.36 6.89 5.98
C TYR A 20 7.34 7.18 4.88
N ILE A 21 6.07 6.92 5.14
CA ILE A 21 4.99 7.26 4.22
C ILE A 21 4.92 8.79 4.09
N GLU A 22 5.09 9.29 2.87
CA GLU A 22 5.07 10.71 2.55
C GLU A 22 3.63 11.21 2.35
N ARG A 23 2.88 10.60 1.44
CA ARG A 23 1.48 10.95 1.16
C ARG A 23 0.68 9.79 0.60
N ILE A 24 -0.63 9.83 0.81
CA ILE A 24 -1.59 8.97 0.11
C ILE A 24 -1.79 9.53 -1.29
N VAL A 25 -1.72 8.66 -2.30
CA VAL A 25 -1.94 8.94 -3.72
C VAL A 25 -3.39 8.66 -4.09
N GLU A 26 -3.95 7.54 -3.62
CA GLU A 26 -5.33 7.12 -3.93
C GLU A 26 -5.87 6.17 -2.83
N THR A 27 -7.19 6.13 -2.66
CA THR A 27 -7.87 5.25 -1.71
C THR A 27 -9.04 4.52 -2.37
N ALA A 28 -9.18 3.22 -2.13
CA ALA A 28 -10.36 2.45 -2.52
C ALA A 28 -11.08 1.89 -1.28
N GLY A 29 -12.38 2.15 -1.17
CA GLY A 29 -13.15 1.89 0.05
C GLY A 29 -13.27 0.42 0.45
N GLN A 30 -13.55 -0.47 -0.51
CA GLN A 30 -13.74 -1.90 -0.26
C GLN A 30 -12.99 -2.73 -1.31
N VAL A 31 -12.01 -3.51 -0.83
CA VAL A 31 -11.15 -4.40 -1.60
C VAL A 31 -11.04 -5.73 -0.87
N ALA A 32 -10.90 -6.82 -1.64
CA ALA A 32 -10.63 -8.16 -1.12
C ALA A 32 -9.44 -8.75 -1.87
N LEU A 33 -8.55 -9.45 -1.14
CA LEU A 33 -7.36 -10.06 -1.70
C LEU A 33 -7.64 -11.51 -2.09
N TYR A 34 -7.12 -11.91 -3.25
CA TYR A 34 -7.16 -13.28 -3.75
C TYR A 34 -5.75 -13.73 -4.09
N ASN A 35 -5.43 -14.98 -3.78
CA ASN A 35 -4.19 -15.61 -4.19
C ASN A 35 -4.47 -16.51 -5.38
N PHE A 36 -3.63 -16.45 -6.40
CA PHE A 36 -3.71 -17.40 -7.50
C PHE A 36 -2.89 -18.65 -7.17
N ASN A 37 -3.54 -19.81 -7.16
CA ASN A 37 -2.89 -21.11 -7.01
C ASN A 37 -2.54 -21.65 -8.40
N ALA A 38 -1.25 -21.69 -8.73
CA ALA A 38 -0.77 -22.15 -10.03
C ALA A 38 -0.84 -23.68 -10.19
N GLU A 39 -0.87 -24.45 -9.08
CA GLU A 39 -0.94 -25.91 -9.13
C GLU A 39 -2.34 -26.37 -9.54
N THR A 40 -3.38 -25.70 -9.03
CA THR A 40 -4.78 -25.96 -9.37
C THR A 40 -5.29 -25.07 -10.50
N ASN A 41 -4.53 -24.02 -10.85
CA ASN A 41 -4.92 -22.98 -11.82
C ASN A 41 -6.23 -22.27 -11.42
N GLU A 42 -6.39 -22.01 -10.13
CA GLU A 42 -7.60 -21.42 -9.54
C GLU A 42 -7.27 -20.21 -8.65
N TRP A 43 -8.27 -19.34 -8.44
CA TRP A 43 -8.18 -18.22 -7.51
C TRP A 43 -8.74 -18.61 -6.14
N GLU A 44 -7.92 -18.49 -5.11
CA GLU A 44 -8.27 -18.75 -3.73
C GLU A 44 -8.58 -17.43 -3.02
N LYS A 45 -9.78 -17.33 -2.45
CA LYS A 45 -10.18 -16.17 -1.64
C LYS A 45 -9.41 -16.17 -0.32
N THR A 46 -8.85 -15.03 0.05
CA THR A 46 -8.23 -14.85 1.37
C THR A 46 -9.22 -14.23 2.36
N ASP A 47 -8.88 -14.29 3.66
CA ASP A 47 -9.62 -13.59 4.73
C ASP A 47 -9.30 -12.09 4.80
N VAL A 48 -8.47 -11.59 3.87
CA VAL A 48 -8.07 -10.19 3.82
C VAL A 48 -9.08 -9.38 3.02
N GLN A 49 -9.77 -8.48 3.72
CA GLN A 49 -10.72 -7.52 3.15
C GLN A 49 -10.63 -6.19 3.89
N GLY A 50 -10.83 -5.07 3.19
CA GLY A 50 -10.81 -3.75 3.80
C GLY A 50 -10.62 -2.61 2.81
N THR A 51 -10.11 -1.49 3.31
CA THR A 51 -9.78 -0.31 2.52
C THR A 51 -8.35 -0.40 2.00
N MET A 52 -8.14 -0.07 0.73
CA MET A 52 -6.81 -0.04 0.10
C MET A 52 -6.30 1.38 0.00
N PHE A 53 -5.05 1.60 0.40
CA PHE A 53 -4.35 2.87 0.27
C PHE A 53 -3.14 2.70 -0.64
N ILE A 54 -3.04 3.54 -1.66
CA ILE A 54 -1.83 3.69 -2.48
C ILE A 54 -1.09 4.92 -1.94
N TYR A 55 0.19 4.80 -1.65
CA TYR A 55 0.97 5.89 -1.05
C TYR A 55 2.41 5.95 -1.58
N THR A 56 3.05 7.12 -1.47
CA THR A 56 4.49 7.28 -1.67
C THR A 56 5.21 7.13 -0.33
N ARG A 57 6.40 6.53 -0.36
CA ARG A 57 7.23 6.28 0.83
C ARG A 57 8.68 6.66 0.53
N TYR A 58 9.38 7.24 1.50
CA TYR A 58 10.84 7.42 1.41
C TYR A 58 11.57 6.11 1.75
N LEU A 59 12.56 5.76 0.93
CA LEU A 59 13.46 4.67 1.27
C LEU A 59 14.52 5.18 2.24
N GLU A 60 14.64 4.53 3.39
CA GLU A 60 15.58 4.91 4.44
C GLU A 60 17.04 4.95 3.95
N ILE A 61 17.41 4.05 3.02
CA ILE A 61 18.75 3.96 2.42
C ILE A 61 19.02 5.10 1.41
N PHE A 62 17.97 5.72 0.84
CA PHE A 62 18.11 6.72 -0.23
C PHE A 62 17.80 8.15 0.19
N LYS A 63 17.55 8.42 1.47
CA LYS A 63 17.24 9.77 1.99
C LYS A 63 18.18 10.86 1.49
N GLU A 64 19.45 10.54 1.25
CA GLU A 64 20.46 11.51 0.81
C GLU A 64 20.77 11.48 -0.70
N LEU A 65 20.43 10.42 -1.43
CA LEU A 65 21.02 10.18 -2.76
C LEU A 65 20.03 10.29 -3.92
N LEU A 66 18.79 9.82 -3.73
CA LEU A 66 17.80 9.72 -4.79
C LEU A 66 16.43 10.01 -4.16
N GLY A 67 15.71 11.00 -4.69
CA GLY A 67 14.37 11.37 -4.22
C GLY A 67 13.36 10.21 -4.20
N PRO A 68 12.11 10.45 -3.78
CA PRO A 68 11.13 9.38 -3.55
C PRO A 68 10.96 8.49 -4.79
N VAL A 69 11.41 7.24 -4.66
CA VAL A 69 11.18 6.20 -5.68
C VAL A 69 9.76 5.69 -5.47
N LEU A 70 8.98 5.64 -6.55
CA LEU A 70 7.60 5.18 -6.50
C LEU A 70 7.56 3.66 -6.32
N LEU A 71 7.72 3.21 -5.08
CA LEU A 71 7.48 1.83 -4.68
C LEU A 71 6.00 1.67 -4.36
N VAL A 72 5.28 0.95 -5.22
CA VAL A 72 3.93 0.49 -4.91
C VAL A 72 4.08 -0.70 -3.95
N THR A 73 3.98 -0.46 -2.65
CA THR A 73 3.93 -1.51 -1.63
C THR A 73 2.52 -1.57 -1.07
N ILE A 74 1.80 -2.66 -1.35
CA ILE A 74 0.50 -2.93 -0.74
C ILE A 74 0.78 -3.60 0.61
N PHE A 75 0.55 -2.88 1.71
CA PHE A 75 0.54 -3.49 3.03
C PHE A 75 -0.83 -4.12 3.29
N VAL A 76 -0.85 -5.44 3.42
CA VAL A 76 -1.86 -6.08 4.26
C VAL A 76 -1.20 -7.08 5.20
N ASN A 77 -1.38 -6.87 6.50
CA ASN A 77 -1.06 -7.80 7.59
C ASN A 77 0.23 -8.62 7.38
N SER A 78 1.36 -7.92 7.28
CA SER A 78 2.71 -8.50 7.25
C SER A 78 3.11 -9.24 5.95
N LEU A 79 2.34 -9.13 4.86
CA LEU A 79 2.73 -9.68 3.56
C LEU A 79 3.00 -8.57 2.55
N VAL A 80 4.23 -8.53 2.02
CA VAL A 80 4.64 -7.64 0.92
C VAL A 80 4.27 -8.31 -0.39
N ILE A 81 3.25 -7.82 -1.08
CA ILE A 81 2.90 -8.27 -2.44
C ILE A 81 3.49 -7.29 -3.46
N PHE A 82 4.42 -7.77 -4.28
CA PHE A 82 4.91 -7.05 -5.45
C PHE A 82 3.98 -7.33 -6.63
N VAL A 83 3.27 -6.32 -7.13
CA VAL A 83 2.61 -6.39 -8.43
C VAL A 83 3.52 -5.72 -9.45
N ALA A 84 4.29 -6.53 -10.18
CA ALA A 84 4.93 -6.07 -11.42
C ALA A 84 3.87 -6.11 -12.52
N SER A 85 3.49 -4.95 -13.07
CA SER A 85 2.86 -4.91 -14.39
C SER A 85 3.97 -5.09 -15.43
N VAL A 86 3.70 -5.93 -16.43
CA VAL A 86 4.58 -6.23 -17.59
C VAL A 86 5.08 -4.96 -18.24
#